data_AF-A0A6B3EPS1-F1
#
_entry.id   AF-A0A6B3EPS1-F1
#
_cell.length_a   1.000
_cell.length_b   1.000
_cell.length_c   1.000
_cell.angle_alpha   90.00
_cell.angle_beta   90.00
_cell.angle_gamma   90.00
#
_symmetry.space_group_name_H-M   'P 1'
#
loop_
_entity.id
_entity.type
_entity.pdbx_description
1 polymer ?
#
loop_
_entity_poly.entity_id
_entity_poly.type
_entity_poly.pdbx_seq_one_letter_code
_entity_poly.pdbx_strand_id
1 'polypeptide(L)'
;SSFDEASGALTDQQVIRERTSDPSGKDGNNVSHRSYWYDDAGNVTGIRERATAIAERQCFTYDPLGQLTEAWTSADLDHCSGGAAKPDGSPNATAGPDGTGYWQKYEYDALGNRKKLT
;
A
#
# COMPACT_ATOMS: atom_id res chain seq x y z
N SER A 1 -7.11 -13.17 -9.21
CA SER A 1 -6.30 -13.02 -8.00
C SER A 1 -5.24 -14.11 -7.97
N SER A 2 -4.09 -13.83 -7.36
CA SER A 2 -3.03 -14.80 -7.05
C SER A 2 -2.75 -14.84 -5.55
N PHE A 3 -2.17 -15.94 -5.10
CA PHE A 3 -1.86 -16.16 -3.68
C PHE A 3 -0.43 -16.68 -3.54
N ASP A 4 0.17 -16.46 -2.38
CA ASP A 4 1.37 -17.17 -1.97
C ASP A 4 1.00 -18.63 -1.62
N GLU A 5 1.71 -19.59 -2.21
CA GLU A 5 1.36 -21.02 -2.11
C GLU A 5 1.57 -21.59 -0.70
N ALA A 6 2.49 -21.03 0.09
CA ALA A 6 2.83 -21.54 1.41
C ALA A 6 1.88 -21.00 2.50
N SER A 7 1.59 -19.70 2.48
CA SER A 7 0.79 -19.00 3.48
C SER A 7 -0.68 -18.83 3.09
N GLY A 8 -1.01 -18.91 1.81
CA GLY A 8 -2.33 -18.56 1.27
C GLY A 8 -2.59 -17.04 1.26
N ALA A 9 -1.58 -16.20 1.50
CA ALA A 9 -1.73 -14.75 1.48
C ALA A 9 -2.04 -14.25 0.06
N LEU A 10 -3.00 -13.32 -0.08
CA LEU A 10 -3.35 -12.72 -1.37
C LEU A 10 -2.21 -11.85 -1.87
N THR A 11 -1.57 -12.19 -3.00
CA THR A 11 -0.44 -11.41 -3.54
C THR A 11 -0.85 -10.44 -4.64
N ASP A 12 -1.92 -10.77 -5.37
CA ASP A 12 -2.44 -9.91 -6.44
C ASP A 12 -3.96 -10.05 -6.60
N GLN A 13 -4.63 -8.95 -6.88
CA GLN A 13 -6.05 -8.88 -7.19
C GLN A 13 -6.28 -7.92 -8.35
N GLN A 14 -7.01 -8.39 -9.37
CA GLN A 14 -7.36 -7.59 -10.53
C GLN A 14 -8.87 -7.58 -10.76
N VAL A 15 -9.40 -6.41 -11.14
CA VAL A 15 -10.79 -6.19 -11.55
C VAL A 15 -10.80 -5.54 -12.93
N ILE A 16 -11.30 -6.28 -13.91
CA ILE A 16 -11.45 -5.80 -15.29
C ILE A 16 -12.94 -5.66 -15.60
N ARG A 17 -13.33 -4.53 -16.18
CA ARG A 17 -14.66 -4.35 -16.74
C ARG A 17 -14.71 -4.98 -18.13
N GLU A 18 -15.56 -5.97 -18.32
CA GLU A 18 -15.79 -6.54 -19.65
C GLU A 18 -16.48 -5.53 -20.57
N ARG A 19 -16.00 -5.45 -21.83
CA ARG A 19 -16.68 -4.74 -22.92
C ARG A 19 -16.79 -5.65 -24.12
N THR A 20 -18.01 -5.79 -24.65
CA THR A 20 -18.30 -6.60 -25.85
C THR A 20 -17.59 -6.09 -27.11
N SER A 21 -17.18 -4.82 -27.14
CA SER A 21 -16.45 -4.20 -28.26
C SER A 21 -14.92 -4.37 -28.19
N ASP A 22 -14.36 -4.75 -27.03
CA ASP A 22 -12.94 -5.06 -26.85
C ASP A 22 -12.79 -6.15 -25.77
N PRO A 23 -12.85 -7.44 -26.16
CA PRO A 23 -12.69 -8.56 -25.26
C PRO A 23 -11.28 -8.70 -24.68
N SER A 24 -10.29 -7.97 -25.23
CA SER A 24 -8.88 -8.10 -24.86
C SER A 24 -8.49 -7.34 -23.60
N GLY A 25 -9.39 -6.47 -23.09
CA GLY A 25 -9.18 -5.73 -21.84
C GLY A 25 -8.09 -4.65 -21.91
N LYS A 26 -7.63 -4.29 -23.11
CA LYS A 26 -6.44 -3.44 -23.31
C LYS A 26 -6.72 -1.93 -23.25
N ASP A 27 -7.99 -1.52 -23.42
CA ASP A 27 -8.36 -0.11 -23.38
C ASP A 27 -9.09 0.24 -22.08
N GLY A 28 -8.40 0.76 -21.06
CA GLY A 28 -9.04 1.43 -19.90
C GLY A 28 -10.02 0.59 -19.08
N ASN A 29 -10.05 -0.73 -19.29
CA ASN A 29 -10.95 -1.65 -18.63
C ASN A 29 -10.38 -2.18 -17.31
N ASN A 30 -9.08 -1.97 -17.06
CA ASN A 30 -8.45 -2.32 -15.80
C ASN A 30 -8.85 -1.30 -14.73
N VAL A 31 -9.90 -1.61 -13.98
CA VAL A 31 -10.50 -0.72 -12.98
C VAL A 31 -9.70 -0.73 -11.67
N SER A 32 -9.10 -1.88 -11.34
CA SER A 32 -8.21 -2.04 -10.19
C SER A 32 -7.26 -3.20 -10.43
N HIS A 33 -6.00 -3.04 -10.05
CA HIS A 33 -4.97 -4.05 -10.07
C HIS A 33 -4.04 -3.81 -8.89
N ARG A 34 -4.30 -4.54 -7.80
CA ARG A 34 -3.64 -4.39 -6.51
C ARG A 34 -2.71 -5.54 -6.24
N SER A 35 -1.45 -5.24 -6.00
CA SER A 35 -0.52 -6.21 -5.40
C SER A 35 -0.28 -5.89 -3.93
N TYR A 36 0.04 -6.93 -3.17
CA TYR A 36 0.20 -6.87 -1.72
C TYR A 36 1.55 -7.47 -1.32
N TRP A 37 2.14 -6.89 -0.28
CA TRP A 37 3.37 -7.38 0.34
C TRP A 37 3.13 -7.55 1.83
N TYR A 38 3.79 -8.54 2.41
CA TYR A 38 3.62 -8.93 3.79
C TYR A 38 5.00 -9.05 4.46
N ASP A 39 5.04 -8.86 5.78
CA ASP A 39 6.15 -9.35 6.60
C ASP A 39 5.94 -10.83 6.99
N ASP A 40 6.94 -11.42 7.64
CA ASP A 40 6.88 -12.83 8.08
C ASP A 40 5.78 -13.10 9.12
N ALA A 41 5.30 -12.06 9.81
CA ALA A 41 4.17 -12.15 10.74
C ALA A 41 2.81 -12.05 10.02
N GLY A 42 2.79 -11.78 8.72
CA GLY A 42 1.59 -11.65 7.89
C GLY A 42 0.97 -10.25 7.91
N ASN A 43 1.66 -9.23 8.44
CA ASN A 43 1.19 -7.85 8.36
C ASN A 43 1.41 -7.30 6.95
N VAL A 44 0.46 -6.55 6.41
CA VAL A 44 0.59 -5.93 5.08
C VAL A 44 1.59 -4.78 5.14
N THR A 45 2.75 -4.91 4.49
CA THR A 45 3.79 -3.87 4.47
C THR A 45 3.68 -2.93 3.26
N GLY A 46 2.94 -3.35 2.23
CA GLY A 46 2.72 -2.53 1.06
C GLY A 46 1.52 -2.95 0.23
N ILE A 47 0.89 -1.97 -0.39
CA ILE A 47 -0.17 -2.15 -1.39
C ILE A 47 0.18 -1.26 -2.58
N ARG A 48 0.12 -1.82 -3.79
CA ARG A 48 0.31 -1.05 -5.03
C ARG A 48 -0.91 -1.17 -5.91
N GLU A 49 -1.51 -0.05 -6.28
CA GLU A 49 -2.52 0.04 -7.33
C GLU A 49 -1.82 0.35 -8.67
N ARG A 50 -2.22 -0.35 -9.73
CA ARG A 50 -1.68 -0.22 -11.11
C ARG A 50 -2.79 -0.25 -12.16
N ALA A 51 -3.98 0.22 -11.82
CA ALA A 51 -5.08 0.43 -12.75
C ALA A 51 -4.69 1.40 -13.86
N THR A 52 -5.49 1.46 -14.94
CA THR A 52 -5.17 2.35 -16.07
C THR A 52 -5.20 3.83 -15.68
N ALA A 53 -6.13 4.23 -14.80
CA ALA A 53 -6.33 5.63 -14.43
C ALA A 53 -5.73 6.00 -13.07
N ILE A 54 -5.30 5.01 -12.28
CA ILE A 54 -4.84 5.19 -10.90
C ILE A 54 -3.58 4.37 -10.72
N ALA A 55 -2.53 5.02 -10.22
CA ALA A 55 -1.35 4.34 -9.74
C ALA A 55 -1.00 4.93 -8.38
N GLU A 56 -0.87 4.09 -7.37
CA GLU A 56 -0.54 4.50 -6.01
C GLU A 56 0.29 3.44 -5.31
N ARG A 57 1.09 3.88 -4.34
CA ARG A 57 1.82 3.01 -3.45
C ARG A 57 1.53 3.40 -2.01
N GLN A 58 0.86 2.51 -1.29
CA GLN A 58 0.61 2.63 0.14
C GLN A 58 1.60 1.75 0.90
N CYS A 59 2.26 2.31 1.90
CA CYS A 59 3.31 1.64 2.67
C CYS A 59 3.00 1.69 4.15
N PHE A 60 3.40 0.63 4.87
CA PHE A 60 3.07 0.45 6.28
C PHE A 60 4.27 -0.13 7.03
N THR A 61 4.48 0.33 8.26
CA THR A 61 5.45 -0.26 9.20
C THR A 61 4.79 -0.59 10.52
N TYR A 62 5.31 -1.62 11.19
CA TYR A 62 4.75 -2.14 12.43
C TYR A 62 5.82 -2.18 13.51
N ASP A 63 5.39 -2.06 14.77
CA ASP A 63 6.24 -2.41 15.90
C ASP A 63 6.31 -3.94 16.10
N PRO A 64 7.18 -4.45 17.00
CA PRO A 64 7.28 -5.89 17.25
C PRO A 64 6.02 -6.57 17.80
N LEU A 65 5.01 -5.81 18.25
CA LEU A 65 3.72 -6.33 18.69
C LEU A 65 2.69 -6.39 17.54
N GLY A 66 3.06 -5.96 16.33
CA GLY A 66 2.18 -5.89 15.17
C GLY A 66 1.30 -4.65 15.14
N GLN A 67 1.61 -3.61 15.91
CA GLN A 67 0.86 -2.36 15.90
C GLN A 67 1.37 -1.46 14.78
N LEU A 68 0.46 -0.88 13.98
CA LEU A 68 0.81 0.01 12.87
C LEU A 68 1.48 1.30 13.39
N THR A 69 2.73 1.54 13.03
CA THR A 69 3.50 2.70 13.50
C THR A 69 3.59 3.83 12.49
N GLU A 70 3.69 3.52 11.20
CA GLU A 70 3.65 4.52 10.12
C GLU A 70 2.81 4.01 8.94
N ALA A 71 2.09 4.92 8.31
CA ALA A 71 1.33 4.69 7.08
C ALA A 71 1.50 5.89 6.14
N TRP A 72 1.82 5.65 4.87
CA TRP A 72 2.04 6.74 3.92
C TRP A 72 1.83 6.37 2.47
N THR A 73 1.53 7.39 1.66
CA THR A 73 1.62 7.32 0.20
C THR A 73 3.08 7.53 -0.24
N SER A 74 3.70 6.52 -0.84
CA SER A 74 5.08 6.56 -1.31
C SER A 74 5.17 7.13 -2.73
N ALA A 75 6.21 7.93 -2.97
CA ALA A 75 6.60 8.39 -4.30
C ALA A 75 7.24 7.26 -5.14
N ASP A 76 7.95 6.35 -4.48
CA ASP A 76 8.51 5.16 -5.11
C ASP A 76 7.38 4.14 -5.27
N LEU A 77 6.96 3.90 -6.51
CA LEU A 77 5.88 2.98 -6.82
C LEU A 77 6.30 1.51 -6.72
N ASP A 78 7.59 1.21 -6.71
CA ASP A 78 8.12 -0.15 -6.73
C ASP A 78 8.48 -0.65 -5.33
N HIS A 79 8.86 0.25 -4.42
CA HIS A 79 9.33 -0.13 -3.08
C HIS A 79 8.69 0.69 -1.96
N CYS A 80 8.58 0.07 -0.78
CA CYS A 80 8.34 0.77 0.47
C CYS A 80 9.69 0.91 1.20
N SER A 81 10.40 2.01 0.95
CA SER A 81 11.72 2.26 1.53
C SER A 81 11.79 3.61 2.22
N GLY A 82 12.65 3.73 3.22
CA GLY A 82 12.95 4.99 3.91
C GLY A 82 11.93 5.44 4.96
N GLY A 83 10.90 4.63 5.25
CA GLY A 83 9.81 5.03 6.15
C GLY A 83 9.09 6.27 5.64
N ALA A 84 8.26 6.86 6.47
CA ALA A 84 7.43 7.96 6.05
C ALA A 84 8.02 9.36 6.34
N ALA A 85 9.08 9.41 7.15
CA ALA A 85 9.91 10.60 7.36
C ALA A 85 11.35 10.33 6.91
N LYS A 86 11.95 11.29 6.23
CA LYS A 86 13.38 11.26 5.90
C LYS A 86 14.22 11.45 7.17
N PRO A 87 15.53 11.13 7.15
CA PRO A 87 16.42 11.35 8.29
C PRO A 87 16.46 12.80 8.82
N ASP A 88 16.14 13.79 7.96
CA ASP A 88 16.07 15.20 8.33
C ASP A 88 14.69 15.63 8.91
N GLY A 89 13.78 14.67 9.10
CA GLY A 89 12.43 14.90 9.62
C GLY A 89 11.43 15.46 8.59
N SER A 90 11.85 15.72 7.35
CA SER A 90 10.93 16.09 6.28
C SER A 90 10.10 14.87 5.82
N PRO A 91 8.88 15.07 5.31
CA PRO A 91 8.09 13.97 4.78
C PRO A 91 8.82 13.21 3.65
N ASN A 92 8.88 11.90 3.78
CA ASN A 92 9.25 10.98 2.69
C ASN A 92 7.99 10.45 1.95
N ALA A 93 6.82 10.90 2.38
CA ALA A 93 5.56 10.70 1.69
C ALA A 93 5.35 11.77 0.62
N THR A 94 4.79 11.37 -0.52
CA THR A 94 4.43 12.31 -1.60
C THR A 94 3.08 11.93 -2.18
N ALA A 95 2.44 12.90 -2.84
CA ALA A 95 1.23 12.63 -3.57
C ALA A 95 1.47 11.60 -4.69
N GLY A 96 0.56 10.63 -4.81
CA GLY A 96 0.53 9.76 -5.96
C GLY A 96 0.25 10.54 -7.26
N PRO A 97 0.33 9.87 -8.41
CA PRO A 97 -0.13 10.38 -9.71
C PRO A 97 -1.50 11.09 -9.72
N ASP A 98 -2.39 10.77 -8.79
CA ASP A 98 -3.70 11.39 -8.62
C ASP A 98 -3.66 12.75 -7.89
N GLY A 99 -2.48 13.18 -7.43
CA GLY A 99 -2.26 14.43 -6.71
C GLY A 99 -2.64 14.36 -5.23
N THR A 100 -3.00 13.18 -4.72
CA THR A 100 -3.35 12.99 -3.30
C THR A 100 -2.31 12.12 -2.60
N GLY A 101 -2.11 12.39 -1.32
CA GLY A 101 -1.18 11.61 -0.50
C GLY A 101 -1.28 12.00 0.95
N TYR A 102 -0.87 11.08 1.82
CA TYR A 102 -0.84 11.33 3.25
C TYR A 102 0.42 10.73 3.87
N TRP A 103 0.66 11.19 5.09
CA TRP A 103 1.57 10.56 6.03
C TRP A 103 0.89 10.55 7.40
N GLN A 104 0.96 9.42 8.08
CA GLN A 104 0.53 9.26 9.45
C GLN A 104 1.55 8.45 10.23
N LYS A 105 1.80 8.87 11.47
CA LYS A 105 2.55 8.15 12.48
C LYS A 105 1.70 7.95 13.72
N TYR A 106 1.75 6.75 14.28
CA TYR A 106 1.00 6.36 15.46
C TYR A 106 1.93 6.00 16.61
N GLU A 107 1.53 6.38 17.82
CA GLU A 107 2.20 5.97 19.04
C GLU A 107 1.20 5.29 19.96
N TYR A 108 1.67 4.27 20.69
CA TYR A 108 0.88 3.48 21.62
C TYR A 108 1.44 3.59 23.04
N ASP A 109 0.58 3.39 24.03
CA ASP A 109 1.00 3.17 25.42
C ASP A 109 1.33 1.68 25.66
N ALA A 110 1.81 1.35 26.87
CA ALA A 110 2.19 -0.02 27.21
C ALA A 110 1.02 -1.01 27.26
N LEU A 111 -0.22 -0.53 27.28
CA LEU A 111 -1.43 -1.35 27.23
C LEU A 111 -1.94 -1.54 25.79
N GLY A 112 -1.29 -0.91 24.81
CA GLY A 112 -1.68 -0.94 23.40
C GLY A 112 -2.75 0.07 23.02
N ASN A 113 -3.08 1.03 23.88
CA ASN A 113 -3.96 2.13 23.47
C ASN A 113 -3.20 3.09 22.59
N ARG A 114 -3.77 3.44 21.43
CA ARG A 114 -3.22 4.49 20.59
C ARG A 114 -3.32 5.83 21.32
N LYS A 115 -2.16 6.40 21.68
CA LYS A 115 -2.08 7.67 22.43
C LYS A 115 -1.83 8.88 21.54
N LYS A 116 -1.38 8.70 20.29
CA LYS A 116 -1.04 9.81 19.38
C LYS A 116 -1.22 9.44 17.92
N LEU A 117 -1.60 10.44 17.12
CA LEU A 117 -1.55 10.45 15.66
C LEU A 117 -0.90 11.77 15.24
N THR A 118 0.11 11.70 14.38
CA THR A 118 0.78 12.86 13.77
C THR A 118 0.95 12.66 12.28
#